data_AF-A0A4Y2WZL5-F1
#
_entry.id   AF-A0A4Y2WZL5-F1
#
_cell.length_a   1.000
_cell.length_b   1.000
_cell.length_c   1.000
_cell.angle_alpha   90.00
_cell.angle_beta   90.00
_cell.angle_gamma   90.00
#
_symmetry.space_group_name_H-M   'P 1'
#
loop_
_entity.id
_entity.type
_entity.pdbx_description
1 polymer ?
#
loop_
_entity_poly.entity_id
_entity_poly.type
_entity_poly.pdbx_seq_one_letter_code
_entity_poly.pdbx_strand_id
1 'polypeptide(L)'
;MVSTADITEAVQNVVNCLMNAANTTIPKCSPRLRKFRRPWWNEACRDSRREEKKRWNIFRRYPTTENHVAFKRAKALARRVRRRSQRESWINFISSITSSTSSAQLWKKVKAANGIYPEFTFPVLNTGNVTHSDPLDIANTLGHAFAQVSATDSYSPDFVVIKNRAERTPLRFRARNTLPYNSEFRMFELESALSRAHDTSPGPDGITYNMLRHLNTTSLSHLLFLFNRI
;
A
#
# COMPACT_ATOMS: atom_id res chain seq x y z
N MET A 1 -0.32 -30.70 3.83
CA MET A 1 1.08 -30.28 3.50
C MET A 1 1.87 -29.76 4.72
N VAL A 2 1.34 -29.78 5.96
CA VAL A 2 2.03 -29.26 7.16
C VAL A 2 2.59 -30.40 8.05
N SER A 3 2.70 -31.62 7.53
CA SER A 3 3.12 -32.81 8.31
C SER A 3 4.60 -33.16 8.16
N THR A 4 5.42 -32.28 7.58
CA THR A 4 6.89 -32.46 7.50
C THR A 4 7.51 -32.34 8.89
N ALA A 5 8.58 -33.10 9.15
CA ALA A 5 9.24 -33.12 10.46
C ALA A 5 9.88 -31.76 10.80
N ASP A 6 10.45 -31.08 9.80
CA ASP A 6 11.06 -29.76 9.97
C ASP A 6 10.03 -28.63 9.91
N ILE A 7 10.10 -27.73 10.90
CA ILE A 7 9.24 -26.55 11.03
C ILE A 7 9.56 -25.54 9.92
N THR A 8 10.84 -25.39 9.57
CA THR A 8 11.27 -24.42 8.54
C THR A 8 10.69 -24.80 7.17
N GLU A 9 10.81 -26.08 6.82
CA GLU A 9 10.18 -26.64 5.62
C GLU A 9 8.65 -26.48 5.64
N ALA A 10 8.00 -26.73 6.78
CA ALA A 10 6.55 -26.58 6.92
C ALA A 10 6.10 -25.13 6.68
N VAL A 11 6.82 -24.15 7.24
CA VAL A 11 6.57 -22.71 7.03
C VAL A 11 6.75 -22.36 5.55
N GLN A 12 7.87 -22.78 4.94
CA GLN A 12 8.15 -22.47 3.54
C GLN A 12 7.10 -23.05 2.59
N ASN A 13 6.61 -24.26 2.88
CA ASN A 13 5.53 -24.89 2.10
C ASN A 13 4.23 -24.08 2.17
N VAL A 14 3.84 -23.60 3.35
CA VAL A 14 2.65 -22.75 3.50
C VAL A 14 2.83 -21.43 2.75
N VAL A 15 3.99 -20.77 2.89
CA VAL A 15 4.30 -19.52 2.19
C VAL A 15 4.23 -19.70 0.68
N ASN A 16 4.86 -20.76 0.15
CA ASN A 16 4.87 -21.05 -1.28
C ASN A 16 3.46 -21.30 -1.82
N CYS A 17 2.63 -22.07 -1.10
CA CYS A 17 1.25 -22.32 -1.49
C CYS A 17 0.42 -21.03 -1.54
N LEU A 18 0.51 -20.20 -0.50
CA LEU A 18 -0.22 -18.94 -0.43
C LEU A 18 0.21 -17.97 -1.53
N MET A 19 1.52 -17.83 -1.74
CA MET A 19 2.05 -16.93 -2.76
C MET A 19 1.76 -17.43 -4.18
N ASN A 20 1.78 -18.74 -4.43
CA ASN A 20 1.39 -19.31 -5.73
C ASN A 20 -0.09 -19.07 -6.03
N ALA A 21 -0.97 -19.27 -5.04
CA ALA A 21 -2.40 -18.98 -5.19
C ALA A 21 -2.64 -17.47 -5.42
N ALA A 22 -1.96 -16.60 -4.66
CA ALA A 22 -2.06 -15.16 -4.83
C ALA A 22 -1.56 -14.70 -6.21
N ASN A 23 -0.41 -15.19 -6.66
CA ASN A 23 0.15 -14.80 -7.95
C ASN A 23 -0.70 -15.25 -9.15
N THR A 24 -1.46 -16.34 -9.02
CA THR A 24 -2.35 -16.84 -10.09
C THR A 24 -3.71 -16.15 -10.10
N THR A 25 -4.21 -15.70 -8.94
CA THR A 25 -5.59 -15.19 -8.81
C THR A 25 -5.69 -13.69 -8.59
N ILE A 26 -4.68 -13.05 -8.00
CA ILE A 26 -4.68 -11.63 -7.66
C ILE A 26 -3.91 -10.84 -8.74
N PRO A 27 -4.58 -10.00 -9.54
CA PRO A 27 -3.90 -9.20 -10.55
C PRO A 27 -2.92 -8.22 -9.88
N LYS A 28 -1.67 -8.22 -10.35
CA LYS A 28 -0.67 -7.24 -9.88
C LYS A 28 -1.00 -5.87 -10.44
N CYS A 29 -1.20 -4.89 -9.56
CA CYS A 29 -1.30 -3.49 -9.97
C CYS A 29 0.08 -2.96 -10.39
N SER A 30 0.11 -2.17 -11.46
CA SER A 30 1.33 -1.45 -11.84
C SER A 30 1.80 -0.55 -10.69
N PRO A 31 3.10 -0.59 -10.31
CA PRO A 31 3.66 0.29 -9.28
C PRO A 31 3.59 1.76 -9.69
N ARG A 32 3.41 2.05 -10.99
CA ARG A 32 3.01 3.38 -11.45
C ARG A 32 1.57 3.59 -11.01
N LEU A 33 1.40 4.16 -9.81
CA LEU A 33 0.16 4.84 -9.45
C LEU A 33 -0.24 5.67 -10.67
N ARG A 34 -1.45 5.47 -11.19
CA ARG A 34 -1.99 6.41 -12.16
C ARG A 34 -1.90 7.77 -11.47
N LYS A 35 -0.95 8.62 -11.90
CA LYS A 35 -0.97 10.06 -11.58
C LYS A 35 -2.42 10.42 -11.80
N PHE A 36 -3.14 10.87 -10.77
CA PHE A 36 -4.59 11.13 -10.86
C PHE A 36 -4.80 12.23 -11.89
N ARG A 37 -4.83 11.84 -13.17
CA ARG A 37 -5.08 12.71 -14.29
C ARG A 37 -6.55 13.00 -14.17
N ARG A 38 -6.86 14.16 -13.58
CA ARG A 38 -8.15 14.85 -13.52
C ARG A 38 -9.36 13.89 -13.45
N PRO A 39 -10.10 13.77 -12.33
CA PRO A 39 -11.15 12.76 -12.13
C PRO A 39 -12.15 12.56 -13.29
N TRP A 40 -12.38 13.60 -14.08
CA TRP A 40 -13.23 13.61 -15.27
C TRP A 40 -12.59 13.09 -16.57
N TRP A 41 -11.32 12.69 -16.56
CA TRP A 41 -10.60 12.22 -17.75
C TRP A 41 -10.89 10.75 -18.05
N ASN A 42 -11.80 10.52 -18.99
CA ASN A 42 -12.25 9.20 -19.41
C ASN A 42 -11.74 8.83 -20.83
N GLU A 43 -12.23 7.71 -21.36
CA GLU A 43 -11.91 7.22 -22.70
C GLU A 43 -12.40 8.15 -23.80
N ALA A 44 -13.65 8.63 -23.70
CA ALA A 44 -14.19 9.61 -24.64
C ALA A 44 -13.34 10.90 -24.74
N CYS A 45 -12.80 11.37 -23.61
CA CYS A 45 -11.85 12.49 -23.59
C CYS A 45 -10.52 12.15 -24.30
N ARG A 46 -10.02 10.92 -24.17
CA ARG A 46 -8.82 10.47 -24.88
C ARG A 46 -9.06 10.40 -26.39
N ASP A 47 -10.17 9.80 -26.80
CA ASP A 47 -10.46 9.56 -28.22
C ASP A 47 -10.77 10.86 -28.95
N SER A 48 -11.59 11.73 -28.36
CA SER A 48 -11.87 13.06 -28.94
C SER A 48 -10.62 13.92 -29.06
N ARG A 49 -9.68 13.85 -28.09
CA ARG A 49 -8.39 14.54 -28.18
C ARG A 49 -7.44 13.92 -29.22
N ARG A 50 -7.47 12.59 -29.36
CA ARG A 50 -6.71 11.87 -30.40
C ARG A 50 -7.17 12.29 -31.79
N GLU A 51 -8.49 12.35 -32.00
CA GLU A 51 -9.08 12.76 -33.29
C GLU A 51 -8.84 14.25 -33.57
N GLU A 52 -8.97 15.13 -32.57
CA GLU A 52 -8.58 16.55 -32.69
C GLU A 52 -7.13 16.68 -33.18
N LYS A 53 -6.20 15.94 -32.56
CA LYS A 53 -4.77 15.95 -32.91
C LYS A 53 -4.54 15.37 -34.31
N LYS A 54 -5.26 14.30 -34.68
CA LYS A 54 -5.20 13.72 -36.03
C LYS A 54 -5.61 14.74 -37.09
N ARG A 55 -6.77 15.39 -36.92
CA ARG A 55 -7.27 16.41 -37.85
C ARG A 55 -6.38 17.65 -37.90
N TRP A 56 -5.84 18.07 -36.75
CA TRP A 56 -4.82 19.13 -36.71
C TRP A 56 -3.59 18.78 -37.54
N ASN A 57 -3.06 17.56 -37.39
CA ASN A 57 -1.87 17.13 -38.13
C ASN A 57 -2.12 17.08 -39.64
N ILE A 58 -3.31 16.63 -40.07
CA ILE A 58 -3.71 16.62 -41.48
C ILE A 58 -3.80 18.05 -42.01
N PHE A 59 -4.53 18.94 -41.34
CA PHE A 59 -4.65 20.35 -41.73
C PHE A 59 -3.29 21.07 -41.76
N ARG A 60 -2.42 20.81 -40.77
CA ARG A 60 -1.08 21.40 -40.71
C ARG A 60 -0.20 21.00 -41.90
N ARG A 61 -0.35 19.78 -42.42
CA ARG A 61 0.40 19.28 -43.59
C ARG A 61 -0.25 19.71 -44.90
N TYR A 62 -1.58 19.75 -44.93
CA TYR A 62 -2.39 20.01 -46.12
C TYR A 62 -3.46 21.05 -45.79
N PRO A 63 -3.14 22.36 -45.89
CA PRO A 63 -4.00 23.45 -45.43
C PRO A 63 -5.13 23.78 -46.42
N THR A 64 -6.03 22.82 -46.66
CA THR A 64 -7.24 23.00 -47.47
C THR A 64 -8.42 23.48 -46.62
N THR A 65 -9.40 24.12 -47.25
CA THR A 65 -10.63 24.58 -46.58
C THR A 65 -11.39 23.42 -45.93
N GLU A 66 -11.46 22.27 -46.60
CA GLU A 66 -12.09 21.06 -46.06
C GLU A 66 -11.38 20.56 -44.79
N ASN A 67 -10.05 20.48 -44.82
CA ASN A 67 -9.26 20.06 -43.66
C ASN A 67 -9.39 21.03 -42.49
N HIS A 68 -9.50 22.34 -42.77
CA HIS A 68 -9.75 23.36 -41.76
C HIS A 68 -11.13 23.19 -41.10
N VAL A 69 -12.18 22.92 -41.89
CA VAL A 69 -13.54 22.64 -41.39
C VAL A 69 -13.56 21.36 -40.56
N ALA A 70 -12.92 20.29 -41.04
CA ALA A 70 -12.83 19.03 -40.31
C ALA A 70 -12.11 19.18 -38.96
N PHE A 71 -11.00 19.93 -38.93
CA PHE A 71 -10.31 20.26 -37.68
C PHE A 71 -11.19 21.09 -36.73
N LYS A 72 -11.89 22.12 -37.23
CA LYS A 72 -12.81 22.93 -36.41
C LYS A 72 -13.94 22.08 -35.81
N ARG A 73 -14.52 21.16 -36.58
CA ARG A 73 -15.53 20.21 -36.09
C ARG A 73 -14.98 19.31 -34.98
N ALA A 74 -13.81 18.70 -35.21
CA ALA A 74 -13.16 17.85 -34.20
C ALA A 74 -12.81 18.61 -32.92
N LYS A 75 -12.31 19.85 -33.05
CA LYS A 75 -12.01 20.74 -31.92
C LYS A 75 -13.26 21.12 -31.13
N ALA A 76 -14.37 21.40 -31.80
CA ALA A 76 -15.65 21.68 -31.15
C ALA A 76 -16.19 20.44 -30.41
N LEU A 77 -16.10 19.26 -31.02
CA LEU A 77 -16.49 17.99 -30.40
C LEU A 77 -15.64 17.70 -29.16
N ALA A 78 -14.31 17.79 -29.25
CA ALA A 78 -13.41 17.59 -28.12
C ALA A 78 -13.71 18.55 -26.95
N ARG A 79 -14.01 19.83 -27.25
CA ARG A 79 -14.47 20.80 -26.24
C ARG A 79 -15.78 20.39 -25.58
N ARG A 80 -16.77 19.92 -26.36
CA ARG A 80 -18.07 19.46 -25.85
C ARG A 80 -17.90 18.24 -24.94
N VAL A 81 -17.18 17.22 -25.41
CA VAL A 81 -16.91 15.98 -24.64
C VAL A 81 -16.21 16.31 -23.33
N ARG A 82 -15.17 17.16 -23.36
CA ARG A 82 -14.46 17.60 -22.16
C ARG A 82 -15.38 18.27 -21.13
N ARG A 83 -16.21 19.22 -21.56
CA ARG A 83 -17.15 19.93 -20.67
C ARG A 83 -18.19 18.99 -20.07
N ARG A 84 -18.71 18.07 -20.90
CA ARG A 84 -19.66 17.05 -20.46
C ARG A 84 -19.06 16.14 -19.38
N SER A 85 -17.89 15.57 -19.64
CA SER A 85 -17.22 14.67 -18.69
C SER A 85 -16.81 15.38 -17.40
N GLN A 86 -16.42 16.66 -17.45
CA GLN A 86 -16.20 17.49 -16.26
C GLN A 86 -17.47 17.61 -15.41
N ARG A 87 -18.59 17.97 -16.04
CA ARG A 87 -19.88 18.12 -15.36
C ARG A 87 -20.35 16.81 -14.75
N GLU A 88 -20.38 15.73 -15.53
CA GLU A 88 -20.82 14.40 -15.06
C GLU A 88 -19.97 13.89 -13.90
N SER A 89 -18.64 14.03 -14.00
CA SER A 89 -17.74 13.65 -12.90
C SER A 89 -17.99 14.46 -11.64
N TRP A 90 -18.33 15.74 -11.75
CA TRP A 90 -18.60 16.60 -10.59
C TRP A 90 -19.95 16.27 -9.95
N ILE A 91 -20.98 16.03 -10.77
CA ILE A 91 -22.29 15.56 -10.31
C ILE A 91 -22.13 14.24 -9.55
N ASN A 92 -21.46 13.25 -10.15
CA ASN A 92 -21.23 11.95 -9.52
C ASN A 92 -20.45 12.06 -8.20
N PHE A 93 -19.47 12.98 -8.14
CA PHE A 93 -18.74 13.23 -6.90
C PHE A 93 -19.65 13.80 -5.81
N ILE A 94 -20.40 14.88 -6.11
CA ILE A 94 -21.33 15.48 -5.14
C ILE A 94 -22.36 14.45 -4.67
N SER A 95 -22.92 13.66 -5.59
CA SER A 95 -23.89 12.60 -5.25
C SER A 95 -23.30 11.48 -4.40
N SER A 96 -21.97 11.32 -4.36
CA SER A 96 -21.29 10.30 -3.54
C SER A 96 -20.95 10.78 -2.12
N ILE A 97 -21.17 12.06 -1.80
CA ILE A 97 -20.86 12.60 -0.47
C ILE A 97 -21.94 12.15 0.52
N THR A 98 -21.52 11.51 1.61
CA THR A 98 -22.36 11.03 2.71
C THR A 98 -21.94 11.66 4.03
N SER A 99 -22.74 11.49 5.09
CA SER A 99 -22.39 11.91 6.46
C SER A 99 -21.11 11.25 7.01
N SER A 100 -20.72 10.10 6.46
CA SER A 100 -19.48 9.39 6.79
C SER A 100 -18.26 9.88 6.00
N THR A 101 -18.42 10.80 5.04
CA THR A 101 -17.32 11.33 4.24
C THR A 101 -16.50 12.32 5.08
N SER A 102 -15.22 12.03 5.30
CA SER A 102 -14.37 12.92 6.09
C SER A 102 -13.99 14.20 5.34
N SER A 103 -13.75 15.28 6.10
CA SER A 103 -13.29 16.56 5.53
C SER A 103 -12.00 16.40 4.71
N ALA A 104 -11.08 15.53 5.17
CA ALA A 104 -9.84 15.22 4.46
C ALA A 104 -10.10 14.58 3.08
N GLN A 105 -11.03 13.62 3.00
CA GLN A 105 -11.40 12.98 1.74
C GLN A 105 -12.05 13.98 0.77
N LEU A 106 -12.90 14.87 1.29
CA LEU A 106 -13.56 15.91 0.50
C LEU A 106 -12.53 16.89 -0.08
N TRP A 107 -11.64 17.43 0.75
CA TRP A 107 -10.58 18.34 0.30
C TRP A 107 -9.63 17.70 -0.71
N LYS A 108 -9.30 16.41 -0.55
CA LYS A 108 -8.49 15.66 -1.52
C LYS A 108 -9.16 15.61 -2.91
N LYS A 109 -10.48 15.40 -2.97
CA LYS A 109 -11.24 15.35 -4.21
C LYS A 109 -11.39 16.74 -4.86
N VAL A 110 -11.62 17.79 -4.07
CA VAL A 110 -11.66 19.19 -4.54
C VAL A 110 -10.33 19.60 -5.18
N LYS A 111 -9.21 19.35 -4.48
CA LYS A 111 -7.86 19.62 -5.01
C LYS A 111 -7.60 18.87 -6.31
N ALA A 112 -7.97 17.58 -6.38
CA ALA A 112 -7.84 16.77 -7.58
C ALA A 112 -8.70 17.28 -8.76
N ALA A 113 -9.91 17.78 -8.50
CA ALA A 113 -10.78 18.38 -9.53
C ALA A 113 -10.16 19.67 -10.11
N ASN A 114 -9.53 20.48 -9.26
CA ASN A 114 -8.80 21.69 -9.64
C ASN A 114 -7.42 21.40 -10.28
N GLY A 115 -7.00 20.14 -10.34
CA GLY A 115 -5.69 19.76 -10.87
C GLY A 115 -4.53 20.10 -9.94
N ILE A 116 -4.81 20.47 -8.69
CA ILE A 116 -3.81 20.65 -7.63
C ILE A 116 -3.50 19.25 -7.11
N TYR A 117 -2.38 18.70 -7.58
CA TYR A 117 -1.90 17.40 -7.15
C TYR A 117 -0.60 17.59 -6.37
N PRO A 118 -0.54 17.20 -5.08
CA PRO A 118 0.75 17.03 -4.43
C PRO A 118 1.42 15.85 -5.13
N GLU A 119 2.49 16.13 -5.88
CA GLU A 119 3.38 15.06 -6.31
C GLU A 119 3.93 14.42 -5.05
N PHE A 120 3.89 13.08 -4.97
CA PHE A 120 4.50 12.38 -3.84
C PHE A 120 5.99 12.62 -3.94
N THR A 121 6.49 13.59 -3.17
CA THR A 121 7.92 13.80 -3.01
C THR A 121 8.43 12.66 -2.16
N PHE A 122 9.41 11.92 -2.66
CA PHE A 122 10.13 11.00 -1.79
C PHE A 122 10.77 11.82 -0.67
N PRO A 123 10.55 11.45 0.60
CA PRO A 123 11.20 12.15 1.70
C PRO A 123 12.71 12.05 1.48
N VAL A 124 13.38 13.20 1.52
CA VAL A 124 14.84 13.28 1.47
C VAL A 124 15.30 13.51 2.90
N LEU A 125 16.20 12.65 3.38
CA LEU A 125 16.78 12.79 4.71
C LEU A 125 18.15 13.46 4.58
N ASN A 126 18.36 14.54 5.32
CA ASN A 126 19.66 15.22 5.39
C ASN A 126 20.31 14.90 6.74
N THR A 127 21.51 14.32 6.71
CA THR A 127 22.29 14.00 7.90
C THR A 127 23.64 14.69 7.77
N GLY A 128 23.79 15.84 8.45
CA GLY A 128 24.95 16.71 8.26
C GLY A 128 25.05 17.21 6.81
N ASN A 129 26.12 16.84 6.11
CA ASN A 129 26.38 17.20 4.71
C ASN A 129 25.97 16.12 3.70
N VAL A 130 25.37 15.01 4.14
CA VAL A 130 24.95 13.91 3.26
C VAL A 130 23.44 13.93 3.08
N THR A 131 23.01 13.75 1.83
CA THR A 131 21.60 13.72 1.44
C THR A 131 21.24 12.30 1.01
N HIS A 132 20.32 11.67 1.73
CA HIS A 132 19.83 10.32 1.47
C HIS A 132 18.48 10.41 0.77
N SER A 133 18.39 9.83 -0.43
CA SER A 133 17.17 9.81 -1.25
C SER A 133 16.62 8.41 -1.54
N ASP A 134 17.43 7.37 -1.34
CA ASP A 134 17.01 5.98 -1.52
C ASP A 134 16.28 5.47 -0.26
N PRO A 135 15.08 4.84 -0.36
CA PRO A 135 14.33 4.41 0.81
C PRO A 135 15.08 3.46 1.76
N LEU A 136 15.91 2.56 1.23
CA LEU A 136 16.70 1.65 2.05
C LEU A 136 17.76 2.41 2.84
N ASP A 137 18.47 3.32 2.17
CA ASP A 137 19.48 4.18 2.78
C ASP A 137 18.90 5.08 3.87
N ILE A 138 17.74 5.70 3.61
CA ILE A 138 17.00 6.49 4.61
C ILE A 138 16.62 5.62 5.82
N ALA A 139 16.08 4.42 5.59
CA ALA A 139 15.68 3.52 6.66
C ALA A 139 16.88 3.10 7.53
N ASN A 140 18.02 2.77 6.89
CA ASN A 140 19.25 2.42 7.61
C ASN A 140 19.82 3.61 8.39
N THR A 141 19.78 4.81 7.80
CA THR A 141 20.26 6.03 8.48
C THR A 141 19.44 6.33 9.73
N LEU A 142 18.11 6.21 9.65
CA LEU A 142 17.23 6.30 10.81
C LEU A 142 17.53 5.20 11.84
N GLY A 143 17.72 3.95 11.38
CA GLY A 143 18.08 2.83 12.23
C GLY A 143 19.38 3.06 13.00
N HIS A 144 20.42 3.57 12.33
CA HIS A 144 21.68 3.92 12.97
C HIS A 144 21.52 5.05 13.98
N ALA A 145 20.74 6.09 13.67
CA ALA A 145 20.45 7.16 14.61
C ALA A 145 19.74 6.64 15.88
N PHE A 146 18.72 5.78 15.71
CA PHE A 146 18.04 5.17 16.86
C PHE A 146 18.95 4.23 17.66
N ALA A 147 19.79 3.45 16.98
CA ALA A 147 20.76 2.58 17.64
C ALA A 147 21.76 3.40 18.46
N GLN A 148 22.25 4.53 17.93
CA GLN A 148 23.15 5.42 18.64
C GLN A 148 22.48 6.05 19.87
N VAL A 149 21.26 6.56 19.74
CA VAL A 149 20.50 7.11 20.89
C VAL A 149 20.19 6.03 21.93
N SER A 150 20.03 4.78 21.52
CA SER A 150 19.77 3.64 22.41
C SER A 150 21.04 2.93 22.89
N ALA A 151 22.22 3.41 22.50
CA ALA A 151 23.48 2.83 22.95
C ALA A 151 23.68 3.09 24.45
N THR A 152 24.36 2.17 25.14
CA THR A 152 24.66 2.32 26.57
C THR A 152 25.37 3.64 26.87
N ASP A 153 26.22 4.10 25.95
CA ASP A 153 27.00 5.34 26.05
C ASP A 153 26.13 6.61 26.01
N SER A 154 24.89 6.50 25.51
CA SER A 154 23.92 7.59 25.44
C SER A 154 23.07 7.71 26.71
N TYR A 155 23.20 6.78 27.66
CA TYR A 155 22.45 6.80 28.92
C TYR A 155 23.21 7.53 30.03
N SER A 156 22.47 8.07 31.00
CA SER A 156 23.09 8.64 32.20
C SER A 156 23.78 7.54 33.02
N PRO A 157 24.88 7.87 33.75
CA PRO A 157 25.56 6.91 34.60
C PRO A 157 24.61 6.21 35.59
N ASP A 158 23.65 6.94 36.15
CA ASP A 158 22.64 6.39 37.07
C ASP A 158 21.75 5.33 36.41
N PHE A 159 21.31 5.57 35.18
CA PHE A 159 20.49 4.60 34.45
C PHE A 159 21.28 3.36 34.04
N VAL A 160 22.56 3.52 33.67
CA VAL A 160 23.45 2.40 33.33
C VAL A 160 23.58 1.44 34.52
N VAL A 161 23.68 1.95 35.75
CA VAL A 161 23.70 1.12 36.96
C VAL A 161 22.41 0.32 37.11
N ILE A 162 21.25 0.94 36.90
CA ILE A 162 19.93 0.28 36.96
C ILE A 162 19.83 -0.82 35.89
N LYS A 163 20.16 -0.50 34.63
CA LYS A 163 20.16 -1.44 33.50
C LYS A 163 21.04 -2.64 33.79
N ASN A 164 22.29 -2.42 34.16
CA ASN A 164 23.24 -3.50 34.46
C ASN A 164 22.78 -4.37 35.62
N ARG A 165 22.14 -3.79 36.64
CA ARG A 165 21.55 -4.56 37.75
C ARG A 165 20.36 -5.40 37.29
N ALA A 166 19.48 -4.83 36.46
CA ALA A 166 18.33 -5.53 35.92
C ALA A 166 18.74 -6.70 35.00
N GLU A 167 19.66 -6.46 34.06
CA GLU A 167 20.16 -7.46 33.09
C GLU A 167 20.95 -8.59 33.74
N ARG A 168 21.56 -8.37 34.91
CA ARG A 168 22.20 -9.42 35.72
C ARG A 168 21.21 -10.40 36.32
N THR A 169 19.92 -10.10 36.34
CA THR A 169 18.90 -10.99 36.90
C THR A 169 18.66 -12.12 35.89
N PRO A 170 19.05 -13.38 36.18
CA PRO A 170 18.89 -14.45 35.23
C PRO A 170 17.41 -14.78 35.02
N LEU A 171 16.98 -14.81 33.77
CA LEU A 171 15.64 -15.26 33.40
C LEU A 171 15.51 -16.77 33.69
N ARG A 172 14.56 -17.15 34.54
CA ARG A 172 14.28 -18.55 34.88
C ARG A 172 13.18 -19.10 33.97
N PHE A 173 13.55 -19.74 32.87
CA PHE A 173 12.59 -20.41 31.97
C PHE A 173 12.12 -21.79 32.47
N ARG A 174 12.43 -22.18 33.71
CA ARG A 174 12.11 -23.51 34.29
C ARG A 174 10.77 -23.57 35.04
N ALA A 175 9.81 -22.71 34.70
CA ALA A 175 8.47 -22.82 35.28
C ALA A 175 7.79 -24.08 34.70
N ARG A 176 7.50 -25.08 35.55
CA ARG A 176 6.69 -26.26 35.16
C ARG A 176 5.19 -26.00 35.23
N ASN A 177 4.81 -24.74 35.45
CA ASN A 177 3.42 -24.36 35.61
C ASN A 177 2.78 -24.30 34.23
N THR A 178 1.74 -25.09 34.02
CA THR A 178 0.85 -24.97 32.86
C THR A 178 0.02 -23.71 33.02
N LEU A 179 0.55 -22.59 32.55
CA LEU A 179 -0.13 -21.31 32.58
C LEU A 179 -1.11 -21.24 31.40
N PRO A 180 -2.32 -20.68 31.56
CA PRO A 180 -3.33 -20.66 30.49
C PRO A 180 -2.83 -20.03 29.17
N TYR A 181 -1.94 -19.05 29.25
CA TYR A 181 -1.35 -18.40 28.07
C TYR A 181 -0.34 -19.27 27.31
N ASN A 182 0.08 -20.41 27.87
CA ASN A 182 0.92 -21.41 27.21
C ASN A 182 0.09 -22.57 26.63
N SER A 183 -1.24 -22.48 26.67
CA SER A 183 -2.11 -23.47 26.03
C SER A 183 -2.09 -23.30 24.51
N GLU A 184 -2.41 -24.39 23.79
CA GLU A 184 -2.49 -24.35 22.33
C GLU A 184 -3.48 -23.28 21.87
N PHE A 185 -3.05 -22.52 20.86
CA PHE A 185 -3.86 -21.52 20.18
C PHE A 185 -5.06 -22.18 19.52
N ARG A 186 -6.24 -21.59 19.70
CA ARG A 186 -7.52 -22.15 19.23
C ARG A 186 -8.05 -21.41 18.01
N MET A 187 -8.93 -22.07 17.25
CA MET A 187 -9.50 -21.51 16.03
C MET A 187 -10.20 -20.16 16.26
N PHE A 188 -11.00 -20.03 17.31
CA PHE A 188 -11.68 -18.77 17.60
C PHE A 188 -10.71 -17.63 17.93
N GLU A 189 -9.54 -17.93 18.49
CA GLU A 189 -8.51 -16.94 18.79
C GLU A 189 -7.83 -16.48 17.50
N LEU A 190 -7.53 -17.41 16.59
CA LEU A 190 -7.01 -17.12 15.26
C LEU A 190 -7.99 -16.25 14.46
N GLU A 191 -9.26 -16.63 14.40
CA GLU A 191 -10.30 -15.87 13.68
C GLU A 191 -10.50 -14.47 14.30
N SER A 192 -10.55 -14.39 15.63
CA SER A 192 -10.66 -13.12 16.34
C SER A 192 -9.44 -12.21 16.07
N ALA A 193 -8.23 -12.75 16.13
CA ALA A 193 -7.00 -12.03 15.83
C ALA A 193 -6.99 -11.52 14.38
N LEU A 194 -7.36 -12.36 13.42
CA LEU A 194 -7.44 -11.98 12.00
C LEU A 194 -8.51 -10.91 11.76
N SER A 195 -9.67 -11.00 12.42
CA SER A 195 -10.76 -10.01 12.27
C SER A 195 -10.38 -8.62 12.78
N ARG A 196 -9.53 -8.55 13.82
CA ARG A 196 -9.07 -7.31 14.45
C ARG A 196 -7.80 -6.73 13.81
N ALA A 197 -7.09 -7.52 13.01
CA ALA A 197 -5.88 -7.08 12.33
C ALA A 197 -6.20 -6.09 11.20
N HIS A 198 -5.59 -4.91 11.26
CA HIS A 198 -5.64 -3.92 10.18
C HIS A 198 -4.69 -4.31 9.04
N ASP A 199 -5.02 -3.90 7.82
CA ASP A 199 -4.12 -4.07 6.68
C ASP A 199 -2.88 -3.18 6.82
N THR A 200 -1.75 -3.81 7.09
CA THR A 200 -0.42 -3.19 7.10
C THR A 200 0.42 -3.73 5.95
N SER A 201 1.61 -3.15 5.75
CA SER A 201 2.58 -3.67 4.78
C SER A 201 2.93 -5.13 5.09
N PRO A 202 2.98 -6.01 4.08
CA PRO A 202 3.38 -7.40 4.28
C PRO A 202 4.82 -7.50 4.77
N GLY A 203 5.12 -8.60 5.46
CA GLY A 203 6.48 -8.93 5.88
C GLY A 203 7.36 -9.40 4.71
N PRO A 204 8.58 -9.90 5.00
CA PRO A 204 9.49 -10.45 4.00
C PRO A 204 8.91 -11.61 3.19
N ASP A 205 7.91 -12.31 3.72
CA ASP A 205 7.17 -13.39 3.07
C ASP A 205 6.17 -12.91 1.99
N GLY A 206 5.86 -11.61 1.98
CA GLY A 206 4.91 -11.01 1.05
C GLY A 206 3.43 -11.31 1.36
N ILE A 207 3.13 -11.95 2.49
CA ILE A 207 1.77 -12.35 2.85
C ILE A 207 1.07 -11.18 3.57
N THR A 208 -0.11 -10.80 3.08
CA THR A 208 -0.91 -9.72 3.69
C THR A 208 -1.98 -10.28 4.63
N TYR A 209 -2.38 -9.51 5.65
CA TYR A 209 -3.50 -9.89 6.51
C TYR A 209 -4.80 -10.13 5.71
N ASN A 210 -4.99 -9.39 4.63
CA ASN A 210 -6.15 -9.58 3.76
C ASN A 210 -6.16 -10.96 3.07
N MET A 211 -5.00 -11.49 2.70
CA MET A 211 -4.90 -12.86 2.18
C MET A 211 -5.31 -13.88 3.24
N LEU A 212 -4.83 -13.70 4.48
CA LEU A 212 -5.13 -14.61 5.60
C LEU A 212 -6.62 -14.59 5.99
N ARG A 213 -7.26 -13.42 6.02
CA ARG A 213 -8.70 -13.28 6.32
C ARG A 213 -9.62 -13.96 5.31
N HIS A 214 -9.16 -14.15 4.07
CA HIS A 214 -9.95 -14.78 2.99
C HIS A 214 -9.60 -16.26 2.77
N LEU A 215 -8.79 -16.85 3.66
CA LEU A 215 -8.55 -18.29 3.63
C LEU A 215 -9.81 -19.07 4.00
N ASN A 216 -9.98 -20.23 3.37
CA ASN A 216 -11.02 -21.17 3.77
C ASN A 216 -10.67 -21.82 5.12
N THR A 217 -11.69 -22.41 5.76
CA THR A 217 -11.56 -23.04 7.09
C THR A 217 -10.49 -24.14 7.13
N THR A 218 -10.33 -24.92 6.06
CA THR A 218 -9.29 -25.94 5.93
C THR A 218 -7.87 -25.36 5.88
N SER A 219 -7.70 -24.22 5.21
CA SER A 219 -6.39 -23.54 5.14
C SER A 219 -6.07 -22.88 6.47
N LEU A 220 -7.08 -22.30 7.14
CA LEU A 220 -6.93 -21.77 8.50
C LEU A 220 -6.59 -22.86 9.52
N SER A 221 -7.15 -24.07 9.41
CA SER A 221 -6.81 -25.17 10.32
C SER A 221 -5.37 -25.65 10.13
N HIS A 222 -4.87 -25.69 8.89
CA HIS A 222 -3.46 -25.96 8.61
C HIS A 222 -2.53 -24.87 9.16
N LEU A 223 -2.93 -23.59 9.08
CA LEU A 223 -2.18 -22.48 9.63
C LEU A 223 -2.17 -22.52 11.16
N LEU A 224 -3.31 -22.82 11.79
CA LEU A 224 -3.43 -22.99 13.24
C LEU A 224 -2.53 -24.13 13.74
N PHE A 225 -2.56 -25.27 13.04
CA PHE A 225 -1.69 -26.39 13.35
C PHE A 225 -0.21 -26.01 13.24
N LEU A 226 0.17 -25.23 12.23
CA LEU A 226 1.54 -24.71 12.11
C LEU A 226 1.92 -23.81 13.29
N PHE A 227 1.04 -22.89 13.71
CA PHE A 227 1.31 -21.99 14.83
C PHE A 227 1.47 -22.72 16.16
N ASN A 228 0.70 -23.78 16.41
CA ASN A 228 0.84 -24.60 17.62
C ASN A 228 2.08 -25.51 17.62
N ARG A 229 2.78 -25.63 16.49
CA ARG A 229 4.06 -26.36 16.40
C ARG A 229 5.29 -25.51 16.72
N ILE A 230 5.14 -24.18 16.75
CA ILE A 230 6.21 -23.20 17.00
C ILE A 230 6.24 -22.90 18.50
#